data_AF-A0A5C1AR12-F1
#
_entry.id   AF-A0A5C1AR12-F1
#
_cell.length_a   1.000
_cell.length_b   1.000
_cell.length_c   1.000
_cell.angle_alpha   90.00
_cell.angle_beta   90.00
_cell.angle_gamma   90.00
#
_symmetry.space_group_name_H-M   'P 1'
#
loop_
_entity.id
_entity.type
_entity.pdbx_description
1 polymer ?
#
loop_
_entity_poly.entity_id
_entity_poly.type
_entity_poly.pdbx_seq_one_letter_code
_entity_poly.pdbx_strand_id
1 'polypeptide(L)' 'MPDKCPILLADDHAVVGEACDGAAAVVQAVALDPDLVILDVSMPGVNGVAAAEQLRREKPARKIVALSVHEDKG' A
#
# COMPACT_ATOMS: atom_id res chain seq x y z
N MET A 1 -3.90 -24.98 8.80
CA MET A 1 -3.30 -23.81 9.47
C MET A 1 -4.35 -22.71 9.47
N PRO A 2 -5.00 -22.40 10.60
CA PRO A 2 -6.19 -21.56 10.60
C PRO A 2 -5.92 -20.18 11.22
N ASP A 3 -5.03 -19.36 10.62
CA ASP A 3 -4.78 -17.99 11.09
C ASP A 3 -4.55 -16.97 9.96
N LYS A 4 -4.84 -17.32 8.69
CA LYS A 4 -4.80 -16.33 7.59
C LYS A 4 -6.06 -15.47 7.65
N CYS A 5 -5.97 -14.31 8.28
CA CYS A 5 -6.99 -13.26 8.20
C CYS A 5 -7.06 -12.74 6.74
N PRO A 6 -8.18 -12.91 6.02
CA PRO A 6 -8.25 -12.75 4.57
C PRO A 6 -8.95 -11.44 4.18
N ILE A 7 -8.34 -10.27 4.44
CA ILE A 7 -8.85 -9.00 3.86
C ILE A 7 -8.43 -8.87 2.37
N LEU A 8 -8.65 -9.93 1.57
CA LEU A 8 -8.59 -9.96 0.10
C LEU A 8 -7.23 -10.21 -0.56
N LEU A 9 -6.51 -11.26 -0.17
CA LEU A 9 -5.49 -11.85 -1.06
C LEU A 9 -5.88 -13.31 -1.28
N ALA A 10 -6.41 -13.62 -2.46
CA ALA A 10 -6.52 -15.01 -2.90
C ALA A 10 -5.11 -15.57 -3.16
N ASP A 11 -4.96 -16.90 -3.23
CA ASP A 11 -3.66 -17.59 -3.35
C ASP A 11 -2.86 -17.27 -4.64
N ASP A 12 -3.35 -16.36 -5.47
CA ASP A 12 -2.82 -15.91 -6.76
C ASP A 12 -2.15 -14.52 -6.74
N HIS A 13 -1.98 -13.89 -5.57
CA HIS A 13 -1.34 -12.57 -5.46
C HIS A 13 0.15 -12.68 -5.13
N ALA A 14 1.01 -12.11 -5.97
CA ALA A 14 2.45 -12.03 -5.72
C ALA A 14 2.82 -10.69 -5.08
N VAL A 15 3.52 -10.74 -3.94
CA VAL A 15 4.18 -9.55 -3.37
C VAL A 15 5.44 -9.29 -4.18
N VAL A 16 5.40 -8.27 -5.05
CA VAL A 16 6.52 -7.92 -5.93
C VAL A 16 7.51 -6.95 -5.28
N GLY A 17 7.13 -6.29 -4.19
CA GLY A 17 8.00 -5.38 -3.45
C GLY A 17 7.41 -4.91 -2.13
N GLU A 18 8.30 -4.49 -1.24
CA GLU A 18 7.98 -3.94 0.09
C GLU A 18 8.77 -2.65 0.32
N ALA A 19 8.21 -1.74 1.12
CA ALA A 19 8.84 -0.47 1.45
C ALA A 19 8.55 -0.08 2.90
N CYS A 20 9.56 0.49 3.57
CA CYS A 20 9.46 0.91 4.97
C CYS A 20 8.88 2.33 5.14
N ASP A 21 8.77 3.09 4.05
CA ASP A 21 8.27 4.45 4.05
C ASP A 21 7.65 4.83 2.69
N GLY A 22 6.99 5.98 2.64
CA GLY A 22 6.24 6.45 1.48
C GLY A 22 7.14 6.85 0.32
N ALA A 23 8.34 7.35 0.57
CA ALA A 23 9.29 7.69 -0.48
C ALA A 23 9.85 6.42 -1.13
N ALA A 24 10.25 5.44 -0.32
CA ALA A 24 10.65 4.12 -0.78
C ALA A 24 9.52 3.39 -1.51
N ALA A 25 8.27 3.52 -1.03
CA ALA A 25 7.10 2.94 -1.68
C ALA A 25 6.88 3.51 -3.07
N VAL A 26 7.09 4.81 -3.25
CA VAL A 26 7.00 5.45 -4.57
C VAL A 26 8.07 4.89 -5.50
N VAL A 27 9.34 4.89 -5.07
CA VAL A 27 10.46 4.40 -5.89
C VAL A 27 10.25 2.94 -6.31
N GLN A 28 9.87 2.07 -5.37
CA GLN A 28 9.62 0.65 -5.63
C GLN A 28 8.43 0.46 -6.59
N ALA A 29 7.32 1.16 -6.37
CA ALA A 29 6.14 1.01 -7.22
C ALA A 29 6.35 1.58 -8.64
N VAL A 30 7.23 2.56 -8.83
CA VAL A 30 7.65 2.98 -10.19
C VAL A 30 8.51 1.90 -10.85
N ALA A 31 9.46 1.32 -10.12
CA ALA A 31 10.40 0.36 -10.67
C ALA A 31 9.77 -1.01 -10.98
N LEU A 32 8.85 -1.47 -10.12
CA LEU A 32 8.24 -2.80 -10.19
C LEU A 32 6.88 -2.81 -10.90
N ASP A 33 6.30 -1.64 -11.14
CA ASP A 33 5.00 -1.40 -11.77
C ASP A 33 3.88 -2.38 -11.32
N PRO A 34 3.58 -2.48 -10.02
CA PRO A 34 2.54 -3.37 -9.52
C PRO A 34 1.13 -2.93 -9.95
N ASP A 35 0.22 -3.91 -10.05
CA ASP A 35 -1.21 -3.66 -10.32
C ASP A 35 -1.93 -2.97 -9.16
N LEU A 36 -1.49 -3.27 -7.93
CA LEU A 36 -2.05 -2.78 -6.67
C LEU A 36 -0.94 -2.35 -5.72
N VAL A 37 -1.10 -1.17 -5.11
CA VAL A 37 -0.26 -0.70 -4.01
C VAL A 37 -1.10 -0.58 -2.75
N ILE A 38 -0.61 -1.14 -1.65
CA ILE A 38 -1.17 -0.98 -0.31
C ILE A 38 -0.29 0.00 0.46
N LEU A 39 -0.86 1.08 0.98
CA LEU A 39 -0.14 2.13 1.71
C LEU A 39 -0.78 2.37 3.08
N ASP A 40 0.02 2.31 4.13
CA ASP A 40 -0.41 2.75 5.46
C ASP A 40 -0.34 4.28 5.57
N VAL A 41 -1.46 4.92 5.90
CA VAL A 41 -1.56 6.38 6.09
C VAL A 41 -1.41 6.79 7.57
N SER A 42 -1.40 5.82 8.49
CA SER A 42 -1.24 6.00 9.93
C SER A 42 0.21 5.86 10.40
N MET A 43 1.16 5.50 9.52
CA MET A 43 2.58 5.40 9.87
C MET A 43 3.17 6.76 10.32
N PRO A 44 3.82 6.82 11.50
CA PRO A 44 4.52 8.03 11.94
C PRO A 44 5.68 8.36 10.98
N GLY A 45 5.77 9.62 10.55
CA GLY A 45 6.86 10.11 9.69
C GLY A 45 6.66 9.86 8.18
N VAL A 46 5.66 9.07 7.79
CA VAL A 46 5.41 8.70 6.39
C VAL A 46 4.09 9.29 5.93
N ASN A 47 4.14 10.23 4.98
CA ASN A 47 2.94 10.74 4.33
C ASN A 47 2.40 9.73 3.31
N GLY A 48 1.72 8.67 3.79
CA GLY A 48 1.05 7.68 2.93
C GLY A 48 0.08 8.33 1.93
N VAL A 49 -0.54 9.45 2.31
CA VAL A 49 -1.39 10.27 1.41
C VAL A 49 -0.56 10.93 0.31
N ALA A 50 0.57 11.56 0.63
CA ALA A 50 1.42 12.20 -0.38
C ALA A 50 2.04 11.18 -1.35
N ALA A 51 2.41 10.01 -0.84
CA ALA A 51 2.86 8.89 -1.67
C ALA A 51 1.75 8.43 -2.62
N ALA A 52 0.52 8.26 -2.12
CA ALA A 52 -0.62 7.89 -2.96
C ALA A 52 -0.92 8.94 -4.05
N GLU A 53 -0.84 10.23 -3.71
CA GLU A 53 -0.99 11.31 -4.69
C GLU A 53 0.09 11.29 -5.77
N GLN A 54 1.35 11.09 -5.38
CA GLN A 54 2.45 11.01 -6.32
C GLN A 54 2.29 9.82 -7.26
N LEU A 55 1.98 8.63 -6.73
CA LEU A 55 1.77 7.44 -7.55
C LEU A 55 0.60 7.59 -8.51
N ARG A 56 -0.45 8.30 -8.10
CA ARG A 56 -1.59 8.60 -8.97
C ARG A 56 -1.25 9.62 -10.05
N ARG A 57 -0.33 10.56 -9.80
CA ARG A 57 0.20 11.48 -10.83
C ARG A 57 1.08 10.75 -11.85
N GLU A 58 1.89 9.80 -11.41
CA GLU A 58 2.77 9.02 -12.29
C GLU A 58 2.01 8.01 -13.15
N LYS A 59 1.04 7.30 -12.57
CA LYS A 59 0.19 6.34 -13.29
C LYS A 59 -1.25 6.41 -12.77
N PRO A 60 -2.13 7.22 -13.39
CA PRO A 60 -3.52 7.39 -12.94
C PRO A 60 -4.35 6.10 -12.89
N ALA A 61 -3.97 5.09 -13.70
CA ALA A 61 -4.63 3.79 -13.75
C ALA A 61 -4.21 2.83 -12.61
N ARG A 62 -3.17 3.16 -11.84
CA ARG A 62 -2.67 2.31 -10.74
C ARG A 62 -3.70 2.27 -9.60
N LYS A 63 -3.99 1.07 -9.11
CA LYS A 63 -4.91 0.89 -7.97
C LYS A 63 -4.14 1.11 -6.67
N ILE A 64 -4.72 1.89 -5.77
CA ILE A 64 -4.12 2.22 -4.47
C ILE A 64 -5.15 1.98 -3.38
N VAL A 65 -4.78 1.18 -2.38
CA VAL A 65 -5.57 0.97 -1.16
C VAL A 65 -4.83 1.61 0.00
N ALA A 66 -5.47 2.60 0.62
CA ALA A 66 -4.96 3.22 1.84
C ALA A 66 -5.47 2.45 3.06
N LEU A 67 -4.55 2.06 3.94
CA LEU A 67 -4.82 1.47 5.24
C LEU A 67 -4.69 2.55 6.31
N SER A 68 -5.71 2.68 7.15
CA SER A 68 -5.67 3.53 8.34
C SER A 68 -6.11 2.71 9.54
N VAL A 69 -5.42 2.85 10.66
CA VAL A 69 -5.87 2.30 11.92
C VAL A 69 -6.91 3.24 12.52
N HIS A 70 -8.12 2.73 12.77
CA HIS A 70 -9.12 3.39 13.60
C HIS A 70 -9.26 2.57 14.88
N GLU A 71 -8.91 3.16 16.02
CA GLU A 71 -9.17 2.54 17.31
C GLU A 71 -10.67 2.69 17.60
N ASP A 72 -11.43 1.60 17.45
CA ASP A 72 -12.82 1.52 17.91
C ASP A 72 -12.81 1.56 19.44
N LYS A 73 -13.14 2.71 20.02
CA LYS A 73 -13.27 2.88 21.47
C LYS A 73 -14.62 2.32 21.90
N GLY A 74 -14.63 1.02 22.21
CA GLY A 74 -15.70 0.37 22.98
C GLY A 74 -15.79 0.88 24.41
#